data_AF-A0A1V5X012-F1
#
_entry.id   AF-A0A1V5X012-F1
#
_cell.length_a   1.000
_cell.length_b   1.000
_cell.length_c   1.000
_cell.angle_alpha   90.00
_cell.angle_beta   90.00
_cell.angle_gamma   90.00
#
_symmetry.space_group_name_H-M   'P 1'
#
loop_
_entity.id
_entity.type
_entity.pdbx_description
1 polymer ?
#
loop_
_entity_poly.entity_id
_entity_poly.type
_entity_poly.pdbx_seq_one_letter_code
_entity_poly.pdbx_strand_id
1 'polypeptide(L)'
;MEKILKATTKGQITLPSSWRNKFSTNYFSVAQKEGDVLEIRPLIVKDAEMEKEYTVFDAIRDNQGKGIKASDLINILKGID
;
A
#
# COMPACT_ATOMS: atom_id res chain seq x y z
N MET A 1 16.65 -16.03 -9.23
CA MET A 1 17.41 -15.11 -10.10
C MET A 1 18.37 -14.38 -9.19
N GLU A 2 19.66 -14.61 -9.37
CA GLU A 2 20.71 -13.98 -8.59
C GLU A 2 21.53 -13.11 -9.55
N LYS A 3 21.68 -11.83 -9.23
CA LYS A 3 22.42 -10.87 -10.06
C LYS A 3 23.18 -9.93 -9.15
N ILE A 4 24.50 -9.93 -9.28
CA ILE A 4 25.37 -9.00 -8.57
C ILE A 4 25.26 -7.63 -9.24
N LEU A 5 25.03 -6.59 -8.45
CA LEU A 5 24.85 -5.22 -8.91
C LEU A 5 25.90 -4.32 -8.27
N LYS A 6 26.45 -3.39 -9.06
CA LYS A 6 27.35 -2.36 -8.57
C LYS A 6 26.53 -1.14 -8.14
N ALA A 7 26.79 -0.63 -6.94
CA ALA A 7 26.22 0.64 -6.51
C ALA A 7 26.83 1.82 -7.28
N THR A 8 26.05 2.88 -7.47
CA THR A 8 26.58 4.16 -7.97
C THR A 8 27.49 4.80 -6.92
N THR A 9 28.21 5.86 -7.30
CA THR A 9 29.05 6.62 -6.36
C THR A 9 28.27 7.24 -5.20
N LYS A 10 26.95 7.39 -5.35
CA LYS A 10 26.03 7.86 -4.30
C LYS A 10 25.39 6.71 -3.50
N GLY A 11 25.83 5.47 -3.70
CA GLY A 11 25.30 4.30 -2.98
C GLY A 11 23.96 3.78 -3.50
N GLN A 12 23.52 4.16 -4.70
CA GLN A 12 22.23 3.70 -5.24
C GLN A 12 22.41 2.36 -5.96
N ILE A 13 21.48 1.42 -5.77
CA ILE A 13 21.43 0.14 -6.48
C ILE A 13 20.21 0.11 -7.40
N THR A 14 20.41 -0.22 -8.68
CA THR A 14 19.32 -0.31 -9.65
C THR A 14 18.64 -1.67 -9.59
N LEU A 15 17.38 -1.70 -9.18
CA LEU A 15 16.58 -2.93 -9.16
C LEU A 15 16.44 -3.53 -10.58
N PRO A 16 16.59 -4.85 -10.76
CA PRO A 16 16.42 -5.50 -12.06
C PRO A 16 15.04 -5.24 -12.66
N SER A 17 15.00 -4.88 -13.95
CA SER A 17 13.75 -4.62 -14.68
C SER A 17 12.80 -5.82 -14.63
N SER A 18 13.33 -7.03 -14.80
CA SER A 18 12.58 -8.29 -14.72
C SER A 18 11.89 -8.53 -13.37
N TRP A 19 12.41 -7.96 -12.28
CA TRP A 19 11.81 -8.08 -10.96
C TRP A 19 10.84 -6.93 -10.69
N ARG A 20 11.26 -5.67 -10.89
CA ARG A 20 10.42 -4.51 -10.61
C ARG A 20 9.15 -4.46 -11.46
N ASN A 21 9.21 -4.92 -12.71
CA ASN A 21 8.06 -4.93 -13.62
C ASN A 21 6.97 -5.93 -13.22
N LYS A 22 7.22 -6.79 -12.22
CA LYS A 22 6.19 -7.68 -11.66
C LYS A 22 5.17 -6.93 -10.81
N PHE A 23 5.48 -5.70 -10.41
CA PHE A 23 4.67 -4.91 -9.50
C PHE A 23 4.29 -3.58 -10.18
N SER A 24 3.03 -3.19 -10.04
CA SER A 24 2.52 -1.92 -10.57
C SER A 24 2.75 -0.77 -9.56
N THR A 25 3.98 -0.61 -9.08
CA THR A 25 4.35 0.43 -8.11
C THR A 25 5.79 0.89 -8.32
N ASN A 26 6.05 2.16 -7.97
CA ASN A 26 7.39 2.75 -7.91
C ASN A 26 7.84 3.03 -6.46
N TYR A 27 7.01 2.67 -5.48
CA TYR A 27 7.31 2.84 -4.06
C TYR A 27 7.73 1.51 -3.46
N PHE A 28 8.79 1.53 -2.65
CA PHE A 28 9.33 0.35 -2.00
C PHE A 28 9.65 0.67 -0.54
N SER A 29 9.30 -0.24 0.37
CA SER A 29 9.81 -0.20 1.73
C SER A 29 11.16 -0.90 1.78
N VAL A 30 12.07 -0.34 2.57
CA VAL A 30 13.40 -0.91 2.82
C VAL A 30 13.53 -1.10 4.32
N ALA A 31 13.77 -2.33 4.75
CA ALA A 31 13.94 -2.69 6.14
C ALA A 31 15.28 -3.40 6.33
N GLN A 32 16.02 -3.03 7.37
CA GLN A 32 17.17 -3.78 7.82
C GLN A 32 16.71 -5.02 8.58
N LYS A 33 17.26 -6.18 8.23
CA LYS A 33 17.09 -7.44 8.97
C LYS A 33 18.35 -7.71 9.80
N GLU A 34 18.35 -8.81 10.54
CA GLU A 34 19.52 -9.24 11.30
C GLU A 34 20.75 -9.39 10.39
N GLY A 35 21.89 -8.92 10.89
CA GLY A 35 23.14 -8.86 10.14
C GLY A 35 23.14 -7.76 9.06
N ASP A 36 23.74 -8.08 7.92
CA ASP A 36 23.99 -7.13 6.81
C ASP A 36 22.95 -7.26 5.69
N VAL A 37 21.71 -7.65 6.03
CA VAL A 37 20.65 -7.91 5.06
C VAL A 37 19.68 -6.73 5.01
N LEU A 38 19.49 -6.19 3.80
CA LEU A 38 18.39 -5.28 3.48
C LEU A 38 17.28 -6.02 2.76
N GLU A 39 16.07 -5.93 3.29
CA GLU A 39 14.86 -6.42 2.66
C GLU A 39 14.14 -5.28 1.94
N ILE A 40 13.83 -5.47 0.65
CA ILE A 40 13.11 -4.49 -0.17
C ILE A 40 11.77 -5.10 -0.57
N ARG A 41 10.67 -4.40 -0.28
CA ARG A 41 9.30 -4.85 -0.63
C ARG A 41 8.56 -3.78 -1.44
N PRO A 42 7.82 -4.14 -2.50
CA PRO A 42 6.97 -3.20 -3.21
C PRO A 42 5.82 -2.73 -2.30
N LEU A 43 5.54 -1.43 -2.29
CA LEU A 43 4.38 -0.89 -1.60
C LEU A 43 3.18 -0.92 -2.54
N ILE A 44 2.23 -1.82 -2.25
CA ILE A 44 0.96 -1.93 -2.97
C ILE A 44 -0.10 -1.28 -2.07
N VAL A 45 -0.69 -0.18 -2.52
CA VAL A 45 -1.62 0.64 -1.71
C VAL A 45 -2.79 -0.19 -1.16
N LYS A 46 -3.26 -1.19 -1.92
CA LYS A 46 -4.30 -2.13 -1.45
C LYS A 46 -3.91 -2.90 -0.20
N ASP A 47 -2.64 -3.26 -0.05
CA ASP A 47 -2.14 -4.03 1.12
C ASP A 47 -1.88 -3.12 2.33
N ALA A 48 -1.62 -1.83 2.11
CA ALA A 48 -1.40 -0.84 3.16
C ALA A 48 -2.71 -0.33 3.80
N GLU A 49 -3.80 -0.29 3.03
CA GLU A 49 -5.14 0.11 3.50
C GLU A 49 -5.90 -1.05 4.16
N MET A 50 -5.67 -2.30 3.72
CA MET A 50 -6.42 -3.47 4.22
C MET A 50 -6.16 -3.81 5.70
N GLU A 51 -5.03 -3.44 6.29
CA GLU A 51 -4.74 -3.81 7.69
C GLU A 51 -5.29 -2.83 8.73
N LYS A 52 -5.86 -1.67 8.35
CA LYS A 52 -6.39 -0.71 9.35
C LYS A 52 -7.70 -0.01 9.02
N GLU A 53 -8.13 0.01 7.77
CA GLU A 53 -9.31 0.79 7.39
C GLU A 53 -10.37 -0.13 6.76
N TYR A 54 -11.58 -0.11 7.32
CA TYR A 54 -12.74 -0.76 6.74
C TYR A 54 -13.71 0.32 6.27
N THR A 55 -14.12 0.25 5.00
CA THR A 55 -15.09 1.18 4.45
C THR A 55 -16.48 0.90 5.01
N VAL A 56 -16.86 1.66 6.03
CA VAL A 56 -18.19 1.63 6.66
C VAL A 56 -19.30 1.99 5.66
N PHE A 57 -19.04 2.99 4.82
CA PHE A 57 -20.01 3.54 3.89
C PHE A 57 -19.31 4.07 2.65
N ASP A 58 -19.79 3.67 1.48
CA ASP A 58 -19.37 4.16 0.18
C ASP A 58 -20.60 4.72 -0.54
N ALA A 59 -20.62 6.03 -0.82
CA ALA A 59 -21.80 6.68 -1.40
C ALA A 59 -22.18 6.11 -2.78
N ILE A 60 -21.21 5.68 -3.58
CA ILE A 60 -21.43 5.08 -4.90
C ILE A 60 -22.06 3.70 -4.73
N ARG A 61 -21.51 2.88 -3.84
CA ARG A 61 -21.98 1.52 -3.53
C ARG A 61 -23.35 1.51 -2.85
N ASP A 62 -23.52 2.35 -1.83
CA ASP A 62 -24.59 2.24 -0.84
C ASP A 62 -25.73 3.24 -1.08
N ASN A 63 -25.50 4.30 -1.87
CA ASN A 63 -26.50 5.34 -2.13
C ASN A 63 -26.50 5.88 -3.58
N GLN A 64 -25.99 5.11 -4.55
CA GLN A 64 -25.96 5.49 -5.97
C GLN A 64 -25.31 6.87 -6.24
N GLY A 65 -24.33 7.24 -5.43
CA GLY A 65 -23.64 8.53 -5.50
C GLY A 65 -24.43 9.72 -4.92
N LYS A 66 -25.57 9.49 -4.26
CA LYS A 66 -26.34 10.56 -3.61
C LYS A 66 -25.75 10.89 -2.24
N GLY A 67 -25.82 12.17 -1.87
CA GLY A 67 -25.46 12.62 -0.54
C GLY A 67 -26.37 12.00 0.53
N ILE A 68 -25.81 11.74 1.71
CA ILE A 68 -26.53 11.25 2.89
C ILE A 68 -26.75 12.40 3.88
N LYS A 69 -27.86 12.40 4.61
CA LYS A 69 -28.08 13.37 5.69
C LYS A 69 -27.17 13.05 6.87
N ALA A 70 -26.75 14.08 7.60
CA ALA A 70 -25.93 13.91 8.80
C ALA A 70 -26.60 13.00 9.85
N SER A 71 -27.93 13.05 9.97
CA SER A 71 -28.71 12.17 10.86
C SER A 71 -28.53 10.69 10.52
N ASP A 72 -28.48 10.37 9.24
CA ASP A 72 -28.48 8.98 8.76
C ASP A 72 -27.06 8.41 8.84
N LEU A 73 -26.05 9.25 8.61
CA LEU A 73 -24.64 8.90 8.85
C LEU A 73 -24.37 8.58 10.33
N ILE A 74 -24.95 9.34 11.27
CA ILE A 74 -24.82 9.07 12.71
C ILE A 74 -25.38 7.68 13.06
N ASN A 75 -26.49 7.26 12.45
CA ASN A 75 -27.05 5.93 12.70
C ASN A 75 -26.14 4.81 12.19
N ILE A 76 -25.52 5.00 11.03
CA ILE A 76 -24.54 4.05 10.48
C ILE A 76 -23.33 3.93 11.41
N LEU A 77 -22.83 5.05 11.92
CA LEU A 77 -21.67 5.07 12.82
C LEU A 77 -21.96 4.48 14.20
N LYS A 78 -23.18 4.60 14.71
CA LYS A 78 -23.59 3.99 16.00
C LYS A 78 -23.70 2.47 15.96
N GLY A 79 -23.84 1.86 14.78
CA GLY A 79 -23.92 0.40 14.64
C GLY A 79 -22.56 -0.31 14.66
N ILE A 80 -21.49 0.43 14.95
CA ILE A 80 -20.09 -0.02 14.89
C ILE A 80 -19.50 -0.22 16.30
N ASP A 81 -20.11 0.38 17.33
CA ASP A 81 -19.74 0.19 18.75
C ASP A 81 -20.10 -1.22 19.26
#